data_AF-A0A377GW45-F1
#
_entry.id   AF-A0A377GW45-F1
#
_cell.length_a   1.000
_cell.length_b   1.000
_cell.length_c   1.000
_cell.angle_alpha   90.00
_cell.angle_beta   90.00
_cell.angle_gamma   90.00
#
_symmetry.space_group_name_H-M   'P 1'
#
loop_
_entity.id
_entity.type
_entity.pdbx_description
1 polymer ?
#
loop_
_entity_poly.entity_id
_entity_poly.type
_entity_poly.pdbx_seq_one_letter_code
_entity_poly.pdbx_strand_id
1 'polypeptide(L)'
;MKGITGNTWKDIIIEIKGKIFKIYNQFEEIITPILSESESKIFKRLLNKESDEGELKTALSFLTLLLYKYYNQKVIVLIDEYDSPIISASEKGYYTEMKDFLKAFYGEVLKTNDYLQMGVLTGIIRVAQAGIFLDLNNFTNYTILNNEYSNSFGLVENEVKAMLDYYDIGYEMPEVKEWYDGYSFGKDEIYNPWSILKYVQSRELKSHWVNTSGNALILNMLLASNSTVFDNLNDLINGKDIMVYINESIRMGDNLSPNNIWEIMLFSGYLTVKEKLSETMFTLRIPNKEIQKLFKGLFVDAIFRESN
;
A
#
# COMPACT_ATOMS: atom_id res chain seq x y z
N MET A 1 -7.15 0.82 7.39
CA MET A 1 -7.07 2.25 7.02
C MET A 1 -7.37 2.49 5.55
N LYS A 2 -7.36 1.42 4.74
CA LYS A 2 -7.95 1.32 3.40
C LYS A 2 -9.08 2.27 3.05
N GLY A 3 -8.89 3.00 1.96
CA GLY A 3 -9.87 3.90 1.36
C GLY A 3 -10.21 5.12 2.20
N ILE A 4 -9.29 5.57 3.07
CA ILE A 4 -9.42 6.86 3.74
C ILE A 4 -8.79 7.92 2.85
N THR A 5 -9.59 8.90 2.44
CA THR A 5 -9.20 10.03 1.60
C THR A 5 -9.91 11.29 2.06
N GLY A 6 -9.22 12.41 2.22
CA GLY A 6 -9.85 13.67 2.63
C GLY A 6 -9.30 14.85 1.86
N ASN A 7 -10.15 15.82 1.50
CA ASN A 7 -9.68 17.06 0.89
C ASN A 7 -9.07 18.01 1.94
N THR A 8 -9.48 17.88 3.20
CA THR A 8 -8.98 18.67 4.32
C THR A 8 -8.65 17.80 5.54
N TRP A 9 -7.89 18.35 6.49
CA TRP A 9 -7.64 17.73 7.79
C TRP A 9 -8.93 17.29 8.50
N LYS A 10 -9.97 18.15 8.44
CA LYS A 10 -11.25 17.86 9.07
C LYS A 10 -11.96 16.67 8.42
N ASP A 11 -11.95 16.61 7.09
CA ASP A 11 -12.61 15.55 6.34
C ASP A 11 -11.99 14.19 6.64
N ILE A 12 -10.64 14.12 6.65
CA ILE A 12 -9.95 12.86 6.88
C ILE A 12 -10.13 12.34 8.32
N ILE A 13 -10.20 13.23 9.32
CA ILE A 13 -10.53 12.86 10.70
C ILE A 13 -11.95 12.30 10.79
N ILE A 14 -12.92 12.86 10.05
CA ILE A 14 -14.28 12.32 9.98
C ILE A 14 -14.28 10.91 9.40
N GLU A 15 -13.49 10.64 8.37
CA GLU A 15 -13.37 9.30 7.79
C GLU A 15 -12.72 8.30 8.76
N ILE A 16 -11.66 8.70 9.46
CA ILE A 16 -11.01 7.88 10.49
C ILE A 16 -12.01 7.56 11.61
N LYS A 17 -12.76 8.54 12.11
CA LYS A 17 -13.86 8.31 13.06
C LYS A 17 -14.88 7.32 12.52
N GLY A 18 -15.19 7.40 11.22
CA GLY A 18 -16.06 6.44 10.54
C GLY A 18 -15.53 5.00 10.57
N LYS A 19 -14.23 4.79 10.38
CA LYS A 19 -13.59 3.47 10.48
C LYS A 19 -13.54 2.96 11.92
N ILE A 20 -13.21 3.84 12.88
CA ILE A 20 -13.16 3.51 14.29
C ILE A 20 -14.54 3.13 14.82
N PHE A 21 -15.58 3.88 14.44
CA PHE A 21 -16.96 3.49 14.71
C PHE A 21 -17.27 2.08 14.21
N LYS A 22 -16.95 1.79 12.94
CA LYS A 22 -17.25 0.48 12.33
C LYS A 22 -16.62 -0.68 13.10
N ILE A 23 -15.36 -0.55 13.54
CA ILE A 23 -14.70 -1.62 14.30
C ILE A 23 -15.23 -1.71 15.73
N TYR A 24 -15.52 -0.59 16.40
CA TYR A 24 -16.12 -0.61 17.74
C TYR A 24 -17.52 -1.25 17.74
N ASN A 25 -18.33 -0.94 16.73
CA ASN A 25 -19.68 -1.48 16.57
C ASN A 25 -19.68 -3.00 16.37
N GLN A 26 -18.60 -3.60 15.85
CA GLN A 26 -18.48 -5.06 15.74
C GLN A 26 -18.39 -5.75 17.11
N PHE A 27 -17.96 -5.03 18.14
CA PHE A 27 -17.72 -5.58 19.48
C PHE A 27 -18.65 -5.00 20.55
N GLU A 28 -19.61 -4.15 20.17
CA GLU A 28 -20.49 -3.45 21.12
C GLU A 28 -21.23 -4.41 22.06
N GLU A 29 -21.86 -5.46 21.50
CA GLU A 29 -22.67 -6.40 22.27
C GLU A 29 -21.84 -7.17 23.32
N ILE A 30 -20.61 -7.54 22.98
CA ILE A 30 -19.76 -8.34 23.87
C ILE A 30 -19.01 -7.48 24.89
N ILE A 31 -18.63 -6.24 24.51
CA ILE A 31 -17.83 -5.35 25.36
C ILE A 31 -18.72 -4.61 26.35
N THR A 32 -19.89 -4.11 25.93
CA THR A 32 -20.76 -3.26 26.78
C THR A 32 -21.02 -3.82 28.19
N PRO A 33 -21.28 -5.12 28.39
CA PRO A 33 -21.55 -5.68 29.73
C PRO A 33 -20.36 -5.67 30.70
N ILE A 34 -19.13 -5.54 30.20
CA ILE A 34 -17.91 -5.63 31.01
C ILE A 34 -17.23 -4.27 31.27
N LEU A 35 -17.81 -3.18 30.75
CA LEU A 35 -17.24 -1.84 30.87
C LEU A 35 -17.48 -1.24 32.26
N SER A 36 -16.44 -0.63 32.83
CA SER A 36 -16.62 0.32 33.93
C SER A 36 -17.34 1.60 33.47
N GLU A 37 -17.81 2.42 34.40
CA GLU A 37 -18.53 3.66 34.07
C GLU A 37 -17.70 4.62 33.21
N SER A 38 -16.41 4.78 33.51
CA SER A 38 -15.49 5.63 32.74
C SER A 38 -15.24 5.08 31.34
N GLU A 39 -15.05 3.76 31.23
CA GLU A 39 -14.82 3.10 29.94
C GLU A 39 -16.07 3.15 29.07
N SER A 40 -17.25 2.98 29.66
CA SER A 40 -18.53 3.12 28.97
C SER A 40 -18.71 4.51 28.34
N LYS A 41 -18.27 5.58 29.03
CA LYS A 41 -18.32 6.94 28.49
C LYS A 41 -17.43 7.10 27.25
N ILE A 42 -16.19 6.62 27.30
CA ILE A 42 -15.25 6.69 26.18
C ILE A 42 -15.74 5.83 25.01
N PHE A 43 -16.14 4.59 25.30
CA PHE A 43 -16.63 3.63 24.30
C PHE A 43 -17.84 4.19 23.53
N LYS A 44 -18.81 4.79 24.24
CA LYS A 44 -19.98 5.43 23.62
C LYS A 44 -19.61 6.63 22.76
N ARG A 45 -18.66 7.48 23.17
CA ARG A 45 -18.21 8.60 22.34
C ARG A 45 -17.57 8.12 21.02
N LEU A 46 -16.78 7.05 21.07
CA LEU A 46 -16.19 6.44 19.87
C LEU A 46 -17.25 5.81 18.96
N LEU A 47 -18.24 5.11 19.54
CA LEU A 47 -19.40 4.59 18.79
C LEU A 47 -20.25 5.70 18.16
N ASN A 48 -20.47 6.80 18.87
CA ASN A 48 -21.27 7.91 18.35
C ASN A 48 -20.50 8.84 17.40
N LYS A 49 -19.20 8.59 17.16
CA LYS A 49 -18.28 9.48 16.41
C LYS A 49 -18.08 10.86 17.04
N GLU A 50 -18.35 10.97 18.33
CA GLU A 50 -18.25 12.19 19.15
C GLU A 50 -16.89 12.33 19.84
N SER A 51 -15.98 11.37 19.63
CA SER A 51 -14.65 11.38 20.25
C SER A 51 -13.83 12.60 19.83
N ASP A 52 -12.98 13.10 20.72
CA ASP A 52 -11.96 14.09 20.35
C ASP A 52 -10.75 13.42 19.66
N GLU A 53 -9.77 14.23 19.22
CA GLU A 53 -8.56 13.69 18.57
C GLU A 53 -7.67 12.88 19.52
N GLY A 54 -7.65 13.19 20.82
CA GLY A 54 -6.86 12.46 21.80
C GLY A 54 -7.43 11.06 22.05
N GLU A 55 -8.75 10.97 22.18
CA GLU A 55 -9.48 9.70 22.24
C GLU A 55 -9.31 8.90 20.94
N LEU A 56 -9.35 9.58 19.79
CA LEU A 56 -9.16 8.91 18.52
C LEU A 56 -7.75 8.31 18.39
N LYS A 57 -6.71 9.02 18.85
CA LYS A 57 -5.31 8.54 18.88
C LYS A 57 -5.16 7.27 19.73
N THR A 58 -5.93 7.12 20.80
CA THR A 58 -5.87 5.96 21.70
C THR A 58 -6.93 4.89 21.39
N ALA A 59 -7.76 5.09 20.38
CA ALA A 59 -8.92 4.23 20.12
C ALA A 59 -8.53 2.76 19.85
N LEU A 60 -7.43 2.49 19.16
CA LEU A 60 -7.02 1.10 18.89
C LEU A 60 -6.45 0.43 20.15
N SER A 61 -5.59 1.12 20.91
CA SER A 61 -5.03 0.57 22.16
C SER A 61 -6.13 0.33 23.20
N PHE A 62 -7.08 1.25 23.32
CA PHE A 62 -8.24 1.08 24.18
C PHE A 62 -9.08 -0.14 23.76
N LEU A 63 -9.33 -0.34 22.46
CA LEU A 63 -10.07 -1.52 22.01
C LEU A 63 -9.32 -2.82 22.32
N THR A 64 -7.99 -2.85 22.15
CA THR A 64 -7.21 -4.05 22.49
C THR A 64 -7.27 -4.40 23.99
N LEU A 65 -7.28 -3.39 24.88
CA LEU A 65 -7.51 -3.59 26.31
C LEU A 65 -8.87 -4.25 26.57
N LEU A 66 -9.94 -3.72 25.96
CA LEU A 66 -11.30 -4.22 26.18
C LEU A 66 -11.48 -5.66 25.69
N LEU A 67 -10.92 -5.97 24.52
CA LEU A 67 -10.92 -7.32 23.97
C LEU A 67 -10.11 -8.28 24.85
N TYR A 68 -8.95 -7.86 25.35
CA TYR A 68 -8.18 -8.64 26.32
C TYR A 68 -8.98 -8.91 27.59
N LYS A 69 -9.68 -7.91 28.15
CA LYS A 69 -10.54 -8.10 29.33
C LYS A 69 -11.63 -9.16 29.11
N TYR A 70 -12.24 -9.18 27.92
CA TYR A 70 -13.29 -10.13 27.60
C TYR A 70 -12.76 -11.54 27.33
N TYR A 71 -11.74 -11.66 26.47
CA TYR A 71 -11.23 -12.96 26.00
C TYR A 71 -10.10 -13.53 26.85
N ASN A 72 -9.49 -12.72 27.72
CA ASN A 72 -8.25 -13.03 28.45
C ASN A 72 -7.12 -13.51 27.53
N GLN A 73 -7.03 -12.91 26.34
CA GLN A 73 -6.04 -13.23 25.31
C GLN A 73 -5.50 -11.94 24.69
N LYS A 74 -4.20 -11.92 24.40
CA LYS A 74 -3.57 -10.82 23.70
C LYS A 74 -4.10 -10.71 22.27
N VAL A 75 -4.25 -9.48 21.79
CA VAL A 75 -4.94 -9.15 20.54
C VAL A 75 -3.94 -9.06 19.39
N ILE A 76 -4.31 -9.59 18.22
CA ILE A 76 -3.60 -9.35 16.97
C ILE A 76 -4.28 -8.19 16.24
N VAL A 77 -3.51 -7.18 15.86
CA VAL A 77 -4.03 -6.00 15.15
C VAL A 77 -3.59 -6.06 13.69
N LEU A 78 -4.56 -6.09 12.77
CA LEU A 78 -4.33 -6.10 11.33
C LEU A 78 -4.72 -4.74 10.74
N ILE A 79 -3.77 -4.04 10.11
CA ILE A 79 -3.98 -2.71 9.54
C ILE A 79 -3.69 -2.74 8.05
N ASP A 80 -4.76 -2.80 7.26
CA ASP A 80 -4.66 -2.75 5.80
C ASP A 80 -4.59 -1.33 5.27
N GLU A 81 -3.74 -1.13 4.26
CA GLU A 81 -3.38 0.15 3.62
C GLU A 81 -3.11 1.25 4.67
N TYR A 82 -2.13 1.01 5.54
CA TYR A 82 -1.79 1.91 6.65
C TYR A 82 -1.30 3.29 6.18
N ASP A 83 -0.82 3.36 4.93
CA ASP A 83 -0.25 4.50 4.24
C ASP A 83 -1.29 5.35 3.46
N SER A 84 -2.48 4.81 3.17
CA SER A 84 -3.54 5.54 2.45
C SER A 84 -3.82 6.95 2.99
N PRO A 85 -3.94 7.19 4.32
CA PRO A 85 -4.22 8.52 4.84
C PRO A 85 -3.09 9.53 4.59
N ILE A 86 -1.83 9.10 4.70
CA ILE A 86 -0.68 10.00 4.54
C ILE A 86 -0.44 10.35 3.06
N ILE A 87 -0.79 9.44 2.15
CA ILE A 87 -0.73 9.66 0.70
C ILE A 87 -1.76 10.74 0.36
N SER A 88 -3.00 10.57 0.81
CA SER A 88 -4.05 11.58 0.65
C SER A 88 -3.65 12.92 1.24
N ALA A 89 -2.99 12.94 2.41
CA ALA A 89 -2.54 14.17 3.06
C ALA A 89 -1.44 14.88 2.27
N SER A 90 -0.52 14.12 1.66
CA SER A 90 0.57 14.67 0.84
C SER A 90 0.05 15.39 -0.40
N GLU A 91 -0.99 14.87 -1.05
CA GLU A 91 -1.60 15.48 -2.24
C GLU A 91 -2.43 16.73 -1.92
N LYS A 92 -2.85 16.88 -0.65
CA LYS A 92 -3.85 17.88 -0.23
C LYS A 92 -3.30 18.92 0.74
N GLY A 93 -2.01 18.83 1.11
CA GLY A 93 -1.29 19.87 1.83
C GLY A 93 -1.44 19.85 3.36
N TYR A 94 -1.82 18.72 3.97
CA TYR A 94 -1.91 18.56 5.44
C TYR A 94 -1.06 17.37 5.94
N TYR A 95 0.06 17.12 5.27
CA TYR A 95 0.94 15.98 5.52
C TYR A 95 1.48 15.95 6.97
N THR A 96 1.91 17.09 7.51
CA THR A 96 2.53 17.17 8.84
C THR A 96 1.53 16.79 9.93
N GLU A 97 0.31 17.32 9.86
CA GLU A 97 -0.78 17.03 10.78
C GLU A 97 -1.13 15.54 10.76
N MET A 98 -1.20 14.95 9.56
CA MET A 98 -1.46 13.52 9.40
C MET A 98 -0.32 12.64 9.92
N LYS A 99 0.94 13.01 9.63
CA LYS A 99 2.12 12.31 10.14
C LYS A 99 2.12 12.27 11.66
N ASP A 100 1.91 13.42 12.30
CA ASP A 100 1.91 13.53 13.77
C ASP A 100 0.75 12.76 14.40
N PHE A 101 -0.43 12.79 13.76
CA PHE A 101 -1.57 11.99 14.19
C PHE A 101 -1.31 10.49 14.08
N LEU A 102 -0.84 10.00 12.92
CA LEU A 102 -0.58 8.58 12.71
C LEU A 102 0.55 8.07 13.61
N LYS A 103 1.55 8.90 13.89
CA LYS A 103 2.62 8.59 14.84
C LYS A 103 2.05 8.28 16.21
N ALA A 104 1.15 9.12 16.72
CA ALA A 104 0.46 8.86 17.98
C ALA A 104 -0.49 7.65 17.85
N PHE A 105 -1.36 7.64 16.85
CA PHE A 105 -2.40 6.63 16.66
C PHE A 105 -1.86 5.20 16.57
N TYR A 106 -0.82 4.98 15.76
CA TYR A 106 -0.18 3.68 15.67
C TYR A 106 0.80 3.43 16.82
N GLY A 107 1.48 4.47 17.32
CA GLY A 107 2.40 4.35 18.44
C GLY A 107 1.72 3.81 19.70
N GLU A 108 0.53 4.32 20.02
CA GLU A 108 -0.27 3.91 21.18
C GLU A 108 -0.63 2.41 21.14
N VAL A 109 -0.94 1.86 19.96
CA VAL A 109 -1.33 0.44 19.85
C VAL A 109 -0.15 -0.49 19.62
N LEU A 110 0.92 -0.05 18.96
CA LEU A 110 2.04 -0.92 18.53
C LEU A 110 3.27 -0.90 19.45
N LYS A 111 3.50 0.18 20.22
CA LYS A 111 4.73 0.33 21.02
C LYS A 111 4.55 -0.08 22.47
N THR A 112 3.58 0.52 23.15
CA THR A 112 3.42 0.50 24.61
C THR A 112 2.16 -0.22 25.04
N ASN A 113 1.82 -1.30 24.34
CA ASN A 113 0.56 -2.02 24.51
C ASN A 113 0.78 -3.44 25.01
N ASP A 114 0.63 -3.65 26.32
CA ASP A 114 0.79 -4.96 26.96
C ASP A 114 -0.24 -5.99 26.48
N TYR A 115 -1.37 -5.52 25.94
CA TYR A 115 -2.47 -6.33 25.42
C TYR A 115 -2.28 -6.75 23.97
N LEU A 116 -1.25 -6.23 23.28
CA LEU A 116 -0.93 -6.62 21.92
C LEU A 116 -0.12 -7.92 21.91
N GLN A 117 -0.52 -8.86 21.05
CA GLN A 117 0.28 -10.03 20.69
C GLN A 117 1.22 -9.70 19.52
N MET A 118 0.67 -9.13 18.44
CA MET A 118 1.38 -8.78 17.23
C MET A 118 0.56 -7.77 16.40
N GLY A 119 1.24 -6.85 15.72
CA GLY A 119 0.65 -5.99 14.70
C GLY A 119 1.12 -6.43 13.31
N VAL A 120 0.21 -6.49 12.33
CA VAL A 120 0.55 -6.70 10.92
C VAL A 120 0.00 -5.52 10.12
N LEU A 121 0.87 -4.88 9.36
CA LEU A 121 0.54 -3.70 8.56
C LEU A 121 0.84 -4.00 7.10
N THR A 122 -0.09 -3.66 6.20
CA THR A 122 0.10 -3.74 4.75
C THR A 122 -0.06 -2.36 4.14
N GLY A 123 0.77 -2.06 3.15
CA GLY A 123 0.79 -0.77 2.46
C GLY A 123 1.69 -0.85 1.23
N ILE A 124 1.59 0.15 0.37
CA ILE A 124 2.36 0.24 -0.87
C ILE A 124 3.67 0.98 -0.59
N ILE A 125 3.57 2.09 0.13
CA ILE A 125 4.67 3.00 0.39
C ILE A 125 5.30 2.68 1.74
N ARG A 126 6.63 2.77 1.80
CA ARG A 126 7.41 2.69 3.05
C ARG A 126 7.28 3.97 3.91
N VAL A 127 6.04 4.44 4.11
CA VAL A 127 5.72 5.54 5.04
C VAL A 127 6.15 5.18 6.47
N ALA A 128 6.29 3.90 6.75
CA ALA A 128 6.91 3.37 7.95
C ALA A 128 8.19 4.13 8.39
N GLN A 129 9.00 4.61 7.44
CA GLN A 129 10.23 5.35 7.75
C GLN A 129 10.10 6.88 7.67
N ALA A 130 8.93 7.40 7.32
CA ALA A 130 8.59 8.82 7.22
C ALA A 130 8.43 9.52 8.59
N GLY A 131 8.96 8.96 9.68
CA GLY A 131 8.78 9.52 11.02
C GLY A 131 7.72 8.83 11.87
N ILE A 132 6.77 8.13 11.24
CA ILE A 132 5.63 7.51 11.93
C ILE A 132 6.07 6.38 12.86
N PHE A 133 6.97 5.49 12.39
CA PHE A 133 7.46 4.35 13.19
C PHE A 133 8.91 4.49 13.66
N LEU A 134 9.51 5.68 13.59
CA LEU A 134 10.91 5.87 14.04
C LEU A 134 11.12 5.44 15.50
N ASP A 135 10.08 5.56 16.30
CA ASP A 135 10.12 5.21 17.72
C ASP A 135 9.73 3.74 17.99
N LEU A 136 9.42 2.94 16.96
CA LEU A 136 9.15 1.50 17.06
C LEU A 136 10.46 0.71 16.91
N ASN A 137 10.87 0.03 17.97
CA ASN A 137 12.07 -0.79 18.01
C ASN A 137 11.84 -2.28 17.68
N ASN A 138 10.58 -2.71 17.54
CA ASN A 138 10.19 -4.11 17.33
C ASN A 138 9.56 -4.36 15.95
N PHE A 139 10.00 -3.61 14.93
CA PHE A 139 9.40 -3.63 13.59
C PHE A 139 10.25 -4.47 12.63
N THR A 140 9.64 -5.45 11.97
CA THR A 140 10.26 -6.22 10.87
C THR A 140 9.52 -5.89 9.57
N ASN A 141 10.27 -5.59 8.51
CA ASN A 141 9.71 -5.23 7.22
C ASN A 141 9.98 -6.33 6.18
N TYR A 142 8.94 -6.70 5.44
CA TYR A 142 9.06 -7.60 4.29
C TYR A 142 8.51 -6.87 3.07
N THR A 143 9.33 -6.80 2.02
CA THR A 143 9.02 -6.13 0.77
C THR A 143 9.13 -7.12 -0.39
N ILE A 144 8.75 -6.68 -1.59
CA ILE A 144 8.90 -7.50 -2.81
C ILE A 144 10.38 -7.83 -3.13
N LEU A 145 11.34 -7.19 -2.45
CA LEU A 145 12.77 -7.47 -2.60
C LEU A 145 13.25 -8.61 -1.68
N ASN A 146 12.42 -9.05 -0.74
CA ASN A 146 12.71 -10.11 0.22
C ASN A 146 12.24 -11.48 -0.31
N ASN A 147 12.92 -12.55 0.08
CA ASN A 147 12.56 -13.91 -0.34
C ASN A 147 11.39 -14.48 0.47
N GLU A 148 11.18 -13.96 1.67
CA GLU A 148 10.06 -14.29 2.53
C GLU A 148 8.75 -13.84 1.87
N TYR A 149 7.76 -14.75 1.82
CA TYR A 149 6.43 -14.50 1.24
C TYR A 149 6.42 -14.12 -0.26
N SER A 150 7.51 -14.41 -0.98
CA SER A 150 7.68 -14.12 -2.40
C SER A 150 6.56 -14.68 -3.29
N ASN A 151 6.01 -15.84 -2.93
CA ASN A 151 4.89 -16.49 -3.62
C ASN A 151 3.51 -16.21 -2.99
N SER A 152 3.39 -15.31 -2.02
CA SER A 152 2.14 -15.10 -1.27
C SER A 152 1.22 -14.02 -1.84
N PHE A 153 1.69 -13.19 -2.77
CA PHE A 153 1.00 -11.96 -3.22
C PHE A 153 0.62 -11.97 -4.71
N GLY A 154 0.69 -13.12 -5.36
CA GLY A 154 0.29 -13.32 -6.75
C GLY A 154 0.02 -14.78 -7.03
N LEU A 155 -0.09 -15.11 -8.32
CA LEU A 155 -0.13 -16.51 -8.75
C LEU A 155 1.26 -16.91 -9.25
N VAL A 156 1.75 -18.09 -8.87
CA VAL A 156 2.95 -18.66 -9.49
C VAL A 156 2.62 -19.37 -10.79
N GLU A 157 3.61 -19.58 -11.66
CA GLU A 157 3.41 -20.17 -12.99
C GLU A 157 2.61 -21.49 -12.96
N ASN A 158 2.89 -22.37 -11.99
CA ASN A 158 2.18 -23.64 -11.86
C ASN A 158 0.70 -23.48 -11.53
N GLU A 159 0.33 -22.45 -10.76
CA GLU A 159 -1.06 -22.14 -10.43
C GLU A 159 -1.81 -21.57 -11.63
N VAL A 160 -1.15 -20.68 -12.39
CA VAL A 160 -1.70 -20.14 -13.64
C VAL A 160 -1.93 -21.27 -14.64
N LYS A 161 -0.94 -22.15 -14.84
CA LYS A 161 -1.05 -23.30 -15.72
C LYS A 161 -2.23 -24.20 -15.32
N ALA A 162 -2.30 -24.58 -14.04
CA ALA A 162 -3.39 -25.41 -13.54
C ALA A 162 -4.76 -24.76 -13.75
N MET A 163 -4.86 -23.43 -13.59
CA MET A 163 -6.10 -22.70 -13.83
C MET A 163 -6.50 -22.70 -15.31
N LEU A 164 -5.56 -22.45 -16.23
CA LEU A 164 -5.85 -22.46 -17.68
C LEU A 164 -6.26 -23.84 -18.18
N ASP A 165 -5.59 -24.89 -17.69
CA ASP A 165 -5.92 -26.28 -18.01
C ASP A 165 -7.31 -26.64 -17.49
N TYR A 166 -7.67 -26.25 -16.26
CA TYR A 166 -8.98 -26.53 -15.66
C TYR A 166 -10.16 -25.94 -16.46
N TYR A 167 -9.97 -24.79 -17.10
CA TYR A 167 -11.02 -24.11 -17.88
C TYR A 167 -10.99 -24.42 -19.39
N ASP A 168 -10.19 -25.40 -19.82
CA ASP A 168 -10.04 -25.81 -21.22
C ASP A 168 -9.71 -24.61 -22.15
N ILE A 169 -8.94 -23.64 -21.66
CA ILE A 169 -8.56 -22.46 -22.46
C ILE A 169 -7.45 -22.81 -23.47
N GLY A 170 -6.66 -23.85 -23.17
CA GLY A 170 -5.46 -24.19 -23.93
C GLY A 170 -4.29 -23.30 -23.51
N TYR A 171 -3.11 -23.91 -23.36
CA TYR A 171 -1.91 -23.22 -22.92
C TYR A 171 -1.21 -22.53 -24.13
N GLU A 172 -1.55 -21.28 -24.40
CA GLU A 172 -0.69 -20.36 -25.16
C GLU A 172 0.17 -19.52 -24.20
N MET A 173 0.91 -20.21 -23.31
CA MET A 173 2.07 -19.75 -22.52
C MET A 173 2.74 -18.46 -23.02
N PRO A 174 3.38 -18.50 -24.20
CA PRO A 174 4.21 -17.38 -24.63
C PRO A 174 3.46 -16.04 -24.60
N GLU A 175 2.21 -16.02 -25.03
CA GLU A 175 1.41 -14.80 -25.08
C GLU A 175 0.88 -14.40 -23.70
N VAL A 176 0.36 -15.34 -22.91
CA VAL A 176 -0.09 -15.07 -21.53
C VAL A 176 1.05 -14.52 -20.69
N LYS A 177 2.26 -15.10 -20.82
CA LYS A 177 3.46 -14.62 -20.15
C LYS A 177 3.80 -13.20 -20.54
N GLU A 178 3.84 -12.93 -21.84
CA GLU A 178 4.17 -11.61 -22.37
C GLU A 178 3.18 -10.52 -21.91
N TRP A 179 1.92 -10.90 -21.68
CA TRP A 179 0.88 -9.98 -21.23
C TRP A 179 0.80 -9.80 -19.71
N TYR A 180 1.03 -10.84 -18.91
CA TYR A 180 0.66 -10.83 -17.49
C TYR A 180 1.73 -11.30 -16.51
N ASP A 181 2.84 -11.87 -16.98
CA ASP A 181 3.98 -12.28 -16.14
C ASP A 181 4.93 -11.09 -15.87
N GLY A 182 6.05 -11.35 -15.19
CA GLY A 182 7.19 -10.44 -15.16
C GLY A 182 7.38 -9.71 -13.83
N TYR A 183 6.55 -9.95 -12.82
CA TYR A 183 6.78 -9.41 -11.49
C TYR A 183 7.76 -10.30 -10.72
N SER A 184 8.93 -9.76 -10.39
CA SER A 184 9.93 -10.43 -9.55
C SER A 184 9.68 -10.07 -8.09
N PHE A 185 9.35 -11.08 -7.29
CA PHE A 185 9.15 -11.00 -5.85
C PHE A 185 10.21 -11.88 -5.19
N GLY A 186 11.28 -11.28 -4.68
CA GLY A 186 12.42 -12.00 -4.14
C GLY A 186 12.99 -13.01 -5.14
N LYS A 187 12.75 -14.29 -4.87
CA LYS A 187 13.22 -15.43 -5.68
C LYS A 187 12.18 -15.96 -6.68
N ASP A 188 10.92 -15.55 -6.56
CA ASP A 188 9.82 -16.07 -7.35
C ASP A 188 9.36 -15.03 -8.39
N GLU A 189 8.88 -15.52 -9.54
CA GLU A 189 8.14 -14.70 -10.50
C GLU A 189 6.65 -14.97 -10.31
N ILE A 190 5.86 -13.89 -10.25
CA ILE A 190 4.43 -13.97 -9.99
C ILE A 190 3.62 -13.22 -11.05
N TYR A 191 2.39 -13.68 -11.24
CA TYR A 191 1.41 -13.07 -12.12
C TYR A 191 0.43 -12.26 -11.27
N ASN A 192 -0.09 -11.16 -11.84
CA ASN A 192 -1.19 -10.43 -11.22
C ASN A 192 -2.46 -11.30 -11.19
N PRO A 193 -3.04 -11.60 -10.01
CA PRO A 193 -4.21 -12.48 -9.94
C PRO A 193 -5.42 -11.94 -10.70
N TRP A 194 -5.64 -10.63 -10.67
CA TRP A 194 -6.79 -10.02 -11.33
C TRP A 194 -6.70 -10.12 -12.85
N SER A 195 -5.54 -9.84 -13.42
CA SER A 195 -5.30 -9.95 -14.87
C SER A 195 -5.51 -11.39 -15.35
N ILE A 196 -5.00 -12.39 -14.62
CA ILE A 196 -5.21 -13.81 -14.95
C ILE A 196 -6.68 -14.20 -14.83
N LEU A 197 -7.36 -13.84 -13.73
CA LEU A 197 -8.79 -14.14 -13.56
C LEU A 197 -9.64 -13.51 -14.66
N LYS A 198 -9.30 -12.29 -15.10
CA LYS A 198 -9.98 -11.59 -16.19
C LYS A 198 -9.69 -12.18 -17.56
N TYR A 199 -8.48 -12.65 -17.78
CA TYR A 199 -8.14 -13.41 -18.98
C TYR A 199 -8.93 -14.73 -19.02
N VAL A 200 -8.97 -15.48 -17.92
CA VAL A 200 -9.75 -16.74 -17.83
C VAL A 200 -11.23 -16.49 -18.11
N GLN A 201 -11.79 -15.40 -17.58
CA GLN A 201 -13.18 -15.02 -17.80
C GLN A 201 -13.45 -14.56 -19.24
N SER A 202 -12.58 -13.74 -19.82
CA SER A 202 -12.81 -13.07 -21.10
C SER A 202 -12.31 -13.86 -22.31
N ARG A 203 -11.31 -14.72 -22.10
CA ARG A 203 -10.51 -15.42 -23.12
C ARG A 203 -9.83 -14.48 -24.11
N GLU A 204 -9.63 -13.22 -23.73
CA GLU A 204 -9.01 -12.19 -24.55
C GLU A 204 -7.78 -11.60 -23.85
N LEU A 205 -6.66 -11.56 -24.57
CA LEU A 205 -5.45 -10.88 -24.09
C LEU A 205 -5.64 -9.36 -24.22
N LYS A 206 -5.93 -8.71 -23.09
CA LYS A 206 -6.08 -7.26 -22.99
C LYS A 206 -5.69 -6.73 -21.62
N SER A 207 -5.57 -5.40 -21.54
CA SER A 207 -5.30 -4.72 -20.27
C SER A 207 -6.53 -4.79 -19.35
N HIS A 208 -6.30 -5.29 -18.15
CA HIS A 208 -7.22 -5.47 -17.04
C HIS A 208 -6.78 -4.70 -15.78
N TRP A 209 -5.54 -4.25 -15.74
CA TRP A 209 -4.99 -3.39 -14.71
C TRP A 209 -5.65 -2.01 -14.74
N VAL A 210 -6.45 -1.73 -13.72
CA VAL A 210 -7.13 -0.44 -13.52
C VAL A 210 -6.64 0.12 -12.20
N ASN A 211 -5.56 0.89 -12.20
CA ASN A 211 -5.10 1.60 -11.00
C ASN A 211 -5.49 3.07 -11.12
N THR A 212 -6.51 3.53 -10.41
CA THR A 212 -6.99 4.93 -10.53
C THR A 212 -6.38 5.88 -9.52
N SER A 213 -5.95 5.41 -8.34
CA SER A 213 -5.39 6.25 -7.28
C SER A 213 -3.86 6.40 -7.39
N GLY A 214 -3.12 5.32 -7.66
CA GLY A 214 -1.66 5.38 -7.83
C GLY A 214 -1.23 6.20 -9.05
N ASN A 215 -2.08 6.26 -10.08
CA ASN A 215 -1.82 7.04 -11.29
C ASN A 215 -1.73 8.55 -11.02
N ALA A 216 -2.53 9.10 -10.09
CA ALA A 216 -2.53 10.54 -9.82
C ALA A 216 -1.24 10.97 -9.10
N LEU A 217 -0.84 10.22 -8.08
CA LEU A 217 0.42 10.46 -7.36
C LEU A 217 1.62 10.39 -8.30
N ILE A 218 1.72 9.32 -9.10
CA ILE A 218 2.81 9.15 -10.05
C ILE A 218 2.79 10.27 -11.08
N LEU A 219 1.64 10.63 -11.65
CA LEU A 219 1.52 11.72 -12.61
C LEU A 219 1.99 13.06 -12.01
N ASN A 220 1.59 13.39 -10.78
CA ASN A 220 2.02 14.61 -10.11
C ASN A 220 3.53 14.62 -9.87
N MET A 221 4.12 13.48 -9.49
CA MET A 221 5.57 13.36 -9.33
C MET A 221 6.31 13.48 -10.67
N LEU A 222 5.75 12.90 -11.75
CA LEU A 222 6.28 13.03 -13.10
C LEU A 222 6.31 14.49 -13.57
N LEU A 223 5.20 15.22 -13.39
CA LEU A 223 5.11 16.64 -13.74
C LEU A 223 6.05 17.54 -12.91
N ALA A 224 6.42 17.10 -11.70
CA ALA A 224 7.38 17.80 -10.86
C ALA A 224 8.84 17.34 -11.07
N SER A 225 9.08 16.39 -11.97
CA SER A 225 10.40 15.77 -12.18
C SER A 225 11.27 16.52 -13.18
N ASN A 226 12.56 16.18 -13.21
CA ASN A 226 13.53 16.79 -14.13
C ASN A 226 13.69 15.99 -15.44
N SER A 227 14.44 16.55 -16.39
CA SER A 227 14.68 15.93 -17.71
C SER A 227 15.28 14.53 -17.63
N THR A 228 16.14 14.25 -16.63
CA THR A 228 16.73 12.92 -16.44
C THR A 228 15.68 11.85 -16.12
N VAL A 229 14.66 12.20 -15.35
CA VAL A 229 13.52 11.29 -15.10
C VAL A 229 12.77 11.02 -16.41
N PHE A 230 12.52 12.04 -17.21
CA PHE A 230 11.88 11.90 -18.52
C PHE A 230 12.69 11.02 -19.50
N ASP A 231 14.02 11.17 -19.55
CA ASP A 231 14.89 10.33 -20.38
C ASP A 231 14.80 8.85 -19.98
N ASN A 232 14.88 8.56 -18.67
CA ASN A 232 14.76 7.20 -18.14
C ASN A 232 13.37 6.59 -18.42
N LEU A 233 12.30 7.40 -18.33
CA LEU A 233 10.95 6.95 -18.68
C LEU A 233 10.82 6.63 -20.16
N ASN A 234 11.39 7.47 -21.03
CA ASN A 234 11.42 7.23 -22.45
C ASN A 234 12.17 5.92 -22.77
N ASP A 235 13.29 5.67 -22.09
CA ASP A 235 14.02 4.41 -22.20
C ASP A 235 13.15 3.20 -21.79
N LEU A 236 12.48 3.27 -20.63
CA LEU A 236 11.54 2.24 -20.16
C LEU A 236 10.39 1.97 -21.16
N ILE A 237 9.78 3.02 -21.69
CA ILE A 237 8.67 2.92 -22.66
C ILE A 237 9.12 2.22 -23.95
N ASN A 238 10.37 2.46 -24.35
CA ASN A 238 11.01 1.83 -25.51
C ASN A 238 11.57 0.43 -25.19
N GLY A 239 11.30 -0.11 -24.01
CA GLY A 239 11.68 -1.47 -23.61
C GLY A 239 13.13 -1.62 -23.18
N LYS A 240 13.82 -0.52 -22.88
CA LYS A 240 15.13 -0.55 -22.23
C LYS A 240 14.95 -0.66 -20.71
N ASP A 241 15.98 -1.16 -20.05
CA ASP A 241 16.05 -1.20 -18.60
C ASP A 241 16.74 0.07 -18.07
N ILE A 242 16.44 0.41 -16.82
CA ILE A 242 17.12 1.51 -16.12
C ILE A 242 17.81 0.99 -14.87
N MET A 243 18.93 1.61 -14.52
CA MET A 243 19.60 1.37 -13.24
C MET A 243 19.16 2.43 -12.25
N VAL A 244 18.69 1.99 -11.08
CA VAL A 244 18.25 2.90 -10.02
C VAL A 244 18.85 2.50 -8.69
N TYR A 245 19.01 3.50 -7.85
CA TYR A 245 19.39 3.33 -6.46
C TYR A 245 18.11 3.29 -5.62
N ILE A 246 17.85 2.15 -4.99
CA ILE A 246 16.75 1.97 -4.04
C ILE A 246 17.38 1.76 -2.69
N ASN A 247 17.32 2.78 -1.86
CA ASN A 247 17.79 2.68 -0.50
C ASN A 247 16.61 2.40 0.42
N GLU A 248 16.65 1.23 1.06
CA GLU A 248 15.63 0.77 2.00
C GLU A 248 15.47 1.68 3.22
N SER A 249 16.35 2.67 3.42
CA SER A 249 16.29 3.67 4.50
C SER A 249 15.76 5.05 4.06
N ILE A 250 15.34 5.21 2.80
CA ILE A 250 14.84 6.50 2.31
C ILE A 250 13.55 6.87 3.04
N ARG A 251 13.70 7.90 3.87
CA ARG A 251 12.62 8.60 4.53
C ARG A 251 11.82 9.32 3.45
N MET A 252 10.53 9.02 3.31
CA MET A 252 9.61 10.00 2.75
C MET A 252 9.51 11.17 3.74
N GLY A 253 10.50 12.06 3.70
CA GLY A 253 10.43 13.40 4.30
C GLY A 253 9.66 14.35 3.40
N ASP A 254 9.51 15.60 3.85
CA ASP A 254 8.46 16.58 3.49
C ASP A 254 8.28 16.95 2.00
N ASN A 255 8.97 16.30 1.06
CA ASN A 255 8.68 16.37 -0.36
C ASN A 255 8.84 14.99 -1.00
N LEU A 256 7.87 14.60 -1.83
CA LEU A 256 7.96 13.55 -2.85
C LEU A 256 9.07 13.91 -3.84
N SER A 257 10.33 13.81 -3.41
CA SER A 257 11.48 14.15 -4.23
C SER A 257 11.38 13.34 -5.52
N PRO A 258 11.58 13.96 -6.70
CA PRO A 258 11.63 13.26 -7.99
C PRO A 258 12.55 12.02 -7.98
N ASN A 259 13.55 11.99 -7.09
CA ASN A 259 14.46 10.86 -6.93
C ASN A 259 13.79 9.59 -6.37
N ASN A 260 12.64 9.71 -5.68
CA ASN A 260 11.92 8.59 -5.07
C ASN A 260 10.86 7.98 -5.98
N ILE A 261 10.67 8.53 -7.19
CA ILE A 261 9.63 8.09 -8.12
C ILE A 261 9.80 6.60 -8.50
N TRP A 262 11.04 6.16 -8.69
CA TRP A 262 11.35 4.79 -9.08
C TRP A 262 10.99 3.77 -8.01
N GLU A 263 11.17 4.15 -6.74
CA GLU A 263 10.79 3.31 -5.61
C GLU A 263 9.27 3.15 -5.55
N ILE A 264 8.52 4.24 -5.69
CA ILE A 264 7.05 4.21 -5.71
C ILE A 264 6.56 3.40 -6.90
N MET A 265 7.14 3.60 -8.09
CA MET A 265 6.77 2.87 -9.31
C MET A 265 7.04 1.37 -9.16
N LEU A 266 8.15 0.98 -8.52
CA LEU A 266 8.45 -0.42 -8.22
C LEU A 266 7.42 -1.02 -7.26
N PHE A 267 7.23 -0.43 -6.07
CA PHE A 267 6.32 -1.01 -5.06
C PHE A 267 4.84 -0.93 -5.43
N SER A 268 4.47 -0.02 -6.33
CA SER A 268 3.11 0.07 -6.86
C SER A 268 2.86 -0.89 -8.04
N GLY A 269 3.86 -1.68 -8.46
CA GLY A 269 3.72 -2.68 -9.52
C GLY A 269 3.76 -2.12 -10.94
N TYR A 270 4.33 -0.93 -11.15
CA TYR A 270 4.58 -0.39 -12.49
C TYR A 270 5.95 -0.78 -13.04
N LEU A 271 6.91 -1.01 -12.14
CA LEU A 271 8.21 -1.57 -12.47
C LEU A 271 8.41 -2.90 -11.74
N THR A 272 9.37 -3.66 -12.22
CA THR A 272 9.80 -4.93 -11.63
C THR A 272 11.33 -4.98 -11.61
N VAL A 273 11.89 -5.74 -10.67
CA VAL A 273 13.33 -5.99 -10.65
C VAL A 273 13.67 -6.98 -11.75
N LYS A 274 14.61 -6.59 -12.61
CA LYS A 274 15.27 -7.50 -13.56
C LYS A 274 16.49 -8.15 -12.92
N GLU A 275 17.29 -7.35 -12.23
CA GLU A 275 18.54 -7.81 -11.61
C GLU A 275 18.87 -6.97 -10.37
N LYS A 276 19.33 -7.66 -9.31
CA LYS A 276 19.91 -7.02 -8.13
C LYS A 276 21.42 -6.94 -8.30
N LEU A 277 21.93 -5.73 -8.53
CA LEU A 277 23.36 -5.47 -8.76
C LEU A 277 24.13 -5.37 -7.42
N SER A 278 23.48 -4.83 -6.39
CA SER A 278 24.01 -4.75 -5.02
C SER A 278 22.86 -4.68 -4.01
N GLU A 279 23.14 -4.46 -2.73
CA GLU A 279 22.09 -4.27 -1.71
C GLU A 279 21.16 -3.09 -2.01
N THR A 280 21.63 -2.08 -2.73
CA THR A 280 20.90 -0.82 -2.96
C THR A 280 20.81 -0.42 -4.43
N MET A 281 21.41 -1.18 -5.34
CA MET A 281 21.36 -0.93 -6.78
C MET A 281 20.64 -2.04 -7.52
N PHE A 282 19.68 -1.63 -8.36
CA PHE A 282 18.79 -2.53 -9.07
C PHE A 282 18.65 -2.10 -10.52
N THR A 283 18.59 -3.08 -11.41
CA THR A 283 18.12 -2.90 -12.78
C THR A 283 16.63 -3.13 -12.79
N LEU A 284 15.85 -2.12 -13.20
CA LEU A 284 14.41 -2.19 -13.30
C LEU A 284 13.94 -2.19 -14.75
N ARG A 285 12.79 -2.85 -14.98
CA ARG A 285 12.10 -2.88 -16.26
C ARG A 285 10.59 -2.73 -16.07
N ILE A 286 9.87 -2.51 -17.17
CA ILE A 286 8.41 -2.69 -17.20
C ILE A 286 8.12 -4.20 -17.23
N PRO A 287 7.23 -4.74 -16.37
CA PRO A 287 7.05 -6.19 -16.22
C PRO A 287 6.49 -6.89 -17.45
N ASN A 288 5.50 -6.28 -18.11
CA ASN A 288 4.76 -6.91 -19.20
C ASN A 288 4.08 -5.90 -20.14
N LYS A 289 3.46 -6.42 -21.20
CA LYS A 289 2.72 -5.63 -22.19
C LYS A 289 1.56 -4.84 -21.59
N GLU A 290 0.89 -5.37 -20.57
CA GLU A 290 -0.24 -4.70 -19.92
C GLU A 290 0.21 -3.36 -19.31
N ILE A 291 1.26 -3.39 -18.50
CA ILE A 291 1.81 -2.19 -17.87
C ILE A 291 2.48 -1.28 -18.91
N GLN A 292 3.14 -1.83 -19.94
CA GLN A 292 3.74 -1.03 -21.00
C GLN A 292 2.71 -0.17 -21.74
N LYS A 293 1.53 -0.74 -22.03
CA LYS A 293 0.43 0.01 -22.66
C LYS A 293 -0.10 1.11 -21.76
N LEU A 294 -0.28 0.81 -20.47
CA LEU A 294 -0.71 1.80 -19.48
C LEU A 294 0.27 2.97 -19.39
N PHE A 295 1.57 2.67 -19.30
CA PHE A 295 2.63 3.68 -19.20
C PHE A 295 2.69 4.58 -20.42
N LYS A 296 2.58 4.01 -21.62
CA LYS A 296 2.50 4.80 -22.87
C LYS A 296 1.32 5.79 -22.83
N GLY A 297 0.16 5.37 -22.36
CA GLY A 297 -1.01 6.24 -22.22
C GLY A 297 -0.78 7.39 -21.21
N LEU A 298 -0.30 7.06 -20.01
CA LEU A 298 -0.04 8.06 -18.96
C LEU A 298 1.00 9.10 -19.38
N PHE A 299 2.07 8.66 -20.06
CA PHE A 299 3.14 9.54 -20.52
C PHE A 299 2.67 10.51 -21.60
N VAL A 300 1.88 10.02 -22.55
CA VAL A 300 1.22 10.85 -23.56
C VAL A 300 0.37 11.92 -22.88
N ASP A 301 -0.47 11.54 -21.92
CA ASP A 301 -1.30 12.49 -21.18
C ASP A 301 -0.48 13.55 -20.41
N ALA A 302 0.67 13.17 -19.84
CA ALA A 302 1.55 14.08 -19.12
C ALA A 302 2.15 15.16 -20.04
N ILE A 303 2.72 14.76 -21.19
CA ILE A 303 3.32 15.69 -22.17
C ILE A 303 2.27 16.66 -22.73
N PHE A 304 1.08 16.17 -23.06
CA PHE A 304 0.03 17.02 -23.62
C PHE A 304 -0.59 17.97 -22.58
N ARG A 305 -0.47 17.68 -21.28
CA ARG A 305 -0.88 18.59 -20.20
C ARG A 305 0.16 19.67 -19.87
N GLU A 306 1.45 19.41 -20.03
CA GLU A 306 2.48 20.46 -19.92
C GLU A 306 2.42 21.49 -21.06
N SER A 307 1.81 21.12 -22.19
CA SER A 307 1.74 21.95 -23.39
C SER A 307 0.60 22.98 -23.40
N ASN A 308 -0.21 23.07 -22.32
CA ASN A 308 -1.34 23.99 -22.15
C ASN A 308 -1.23 24.78 -20.85
#